data_AF-M7BME3-F1
#
_entry.id   AF-M7BME3-F1
#
_cell.length_a   1.000
_cell.length_b   1.000
_cell.length_c   1.000
_cell.angle_alpha   90.00
_cell.angle_beta   90.00
_cell.angle_gamma   90.00
#
_symmetry.space_group_name_H-M   'P 1'
#
loop_
_entity.id
_entity.type
_entity.pdbx_description
1 polymer ?
#
loop_
_entity_poly.entity_id
_entity_poly.type
_entity_poly.pdbx_seq_one_letter_code
_entity_poly.pdbx_strand_id
1 'polypeptide(L)'
;MGEPSPVDVCTPPPPEAEAMSMGDVCQQIQALEAQIIVHVSCGKEHSLAVCNKGKVFSWGAGSEGQLGTGEFKEQSLIPKKIDGLSALRIIQVTCGHYHSVALAQEQVFKPYAVAALKTIGVVYISCGDEHTAVLTQDGSVFTFGDDSAGQLGHRSSTQGAKAEAQFILTQNEWLRKSELPALPVFPLLVKRSNLVEDTLRKLSLVEDSVLKKQLLVQFEGELMGLDAGGVTLEFFLYVFEEMVNPQYGMFVYCDPASPMWFPTSSSVEKKKYFLFGVLCGLSLFNRIIAFIPFPLAIFKKLLDKKPSLEDLKELSPVVGKKDFVNKYVDYVFNKSVEVVYEEFKRGFYKVLDREILRFFQPQELMEVAIGNANYDWNKFEQNAVYWGMYTPSHPTIKMFWKVFHELTVAKKKGFLLFLTGSDRIPVMGMDCIKIKFNPHVSMSEDHIPEAQTCFHILILPQYSTIEKLREKLLLAIDNNRGFGKN
;
A
#
# COMPACT_ATOMS: atom_id res chain seq x y z
N MET A 1 -30.08 -108.33 33.34
CA MET A 1 -30.83 -107.18 32.81
C MET A 1 -31.01 -106.19 33.94
N GLY A 2 -30.66 -104.92 33.73
CA GLY A 2 -30.72 -103.83 34.71
C GLY A 2 -29.42 -103.05 34.72
N GLU A 3 -29.35 -102.01 33.88
CA GLU A 3 -28.21 -101.09 33.69
C GLU A 3 -27.84 -100.30 34.97
N PRO A 4 -26.60 -99.79 35.07
CA PRO A 4 -26.19 -98.88 36.15
C PRO A 4 -26.76 -97.46 35.94
N SER A 5 -27.15 -96.82 37.04
CA SER A 5 -27.64 -95.44 37.10
C SER A 5 -26.58 -94.40 36.66
N PRO A 6 -26.95 -93.31 35.97
CA PRO A 6 -25.99 -92.27 35.56
C PRO A 6 -25.53 -91.44 36.76
N VAL A 7 -24.26 -91.06 36.70
CA VAL A 7 -23.56 -90.17 37.64
C VAL A 7 -24.05 -88.74 37.42
N ASP A 8 -24.61 -88.10 38.45
CA ASP A 8 -24.99 -86.69 38.40
C ASP A 8 -23.72 -85.82 38.48
N VAL A 9 -23.46 -85.10 37.39
CA VAL A 9 -22.35 -84.17 37.23
C VAL A 9 -22.73 -82.85 37.89
N CYS A 10 -21.97 -82.45 38.91
CA CYS A 10 -22.04 -81.11 39.51
C CYS A 10 -21.91 -80.03 38.42
N THR A 11 -22.99 -79.30 38.16
CA THR A 11 -22.96 -78.08 37.33
C THR A 11 -22.57 -76.88 38.20
N PRO A 12 -21.59 -76.05 37.80
CA PRO A 12 -21.27 -74.82 38.53
C PRO A 12 -22.41 -73.80 38.37
N PRO A 13 -22.60 -72.87 39.33
CA PRO A 13 -23.62 -71.84 39.20
C PRO A 13 -23.32 -70.93 37.99
N PRO A 14 -24.34 -70.34 37.36
CA PRO A 14 -24.15 -69.43 36.23
C PRO A 14 -23.38 -68.17 36.69
N PRO A 15 -22.56 -67.56 35.82
CA PRO A 15 -21.88 -66.31 36.15
C PRO A 15 -22.91 -65.20 36.38
N GLU A 16 -22.76 -64.47 37.49
CA GLU A 16 -23.55 -63.26 37.76
C GLU A 16 -23.34 -62.27 36.62
N ALA A 17 -24.44 -61.74 36.07
CA ALA A 17 -24.40 -60.71 35.05
C ALA A 17 -23.84 -59.41 35.66
N GLU A 18 -22.58 -59.09 35.39
CA GLU A 18 -22.00 -57.80 35.73
C GLU A 18 -22.83 -56.69 35.07
N ALA A 19 -23.41 -55.81 35.90
CA ALA A 19 -24.14 -54.65 35.41
C ALA A 19 -23.17 -53.76 34.61
N MET A 20 -23.41 -53.62 33.30
CA MET A 20 -22.68 -52.70 32.44
C MET A 20 -22.74 -51.28 33.05
N SER A 21 -21.58 -50.64 33.19
CA SER A 21 -21.52 -49.27 33.69
C SER A 21 -22.19 -48.34 32.66
N MET A 22 -22.75 -47.21 33.10
CA MET A 22 -23.33 -46.23 32.16
C MET A 22 -22.31 -45.71 31.12
N GLY A 23 -21.00 -45.94 31.33
CA GLY A 23 -19.93 -45.62 30.38
C GLY A 23 -19.82 -46.59 29.20
N ASP A 24 -20.45 -47.75 29.27
CA ASP A 24 -20.31 -48.81 28.25
C ASP A 24 -21.33 -48.69 27.10
N VAL A 25 -22.23 -47.69 27.15
CA VAL A 25 -23.23 -47.41 26.13
C VAL A 25 -22.88 -46.11 25.41
N CYS A 26 -22.72 -46.16 24.08
CA CYS A 26 -22.51 -44.99 23.26
C CYS A 26 -23.72 -44.02 23.37
N GLN A 27 -23.46 -42.77 23.75
CA GLN A 27 -24.48 -41.74 23.96
C GLN A 27 -24.11 -40.44 23.25
N GLN A 28 -25.13 -39.75 22.73
CA GLN A 28 -24.96 -38.42 22.15
C GLN A 28 -24.77 -37.37 23.26
N ILE A 29 -23.78 -36.48 23.08
CA ILE A 29 -23.53 -35.37 23.99
C ILE A 29 -24.59 -34.28 23.78
N GLN A 30 -25.63 -34.30 24.59
CA GLN A 30 -26.78 -33.38 24.51
C GLN A 30 -26.38 -31.90 24.56
N ALA A 31 -25.35 -31.55 25.35
CA ALA A 31 -24.85 -30.18 25.46
C ALA A 31 -24.31 -29.58 24.15
N LEU A 32 -24.00 -30.42 23.15
CA LEU A 32 -23.49 -29.98 21.85
C LEU A 32 -24.51 -30.16 20.71
N GLU A 33 -25.75 -30.58 20.99
CA GLU A 33 -26.77 -30.88 19.98
C GLU A 33 -27.07 -29.70 19.04
N ALA A 34 -27.10 -28.47 19.58
CA ALA A 34 -27.33 -27.26 18.80
C ALA A 34 -26.12 -26.81 17.95
N GLN A 35 -24.99 -27.53 17.99
CA GLN A 35 -23.75 -27.17 17.32
C GLN A 35 -23.41 -28.18 16.23
N ILE A 36 -22.93 -27.68 15.08
CA ILE A 36 -22.34 -28.54 14.05
C ILE A 36 -20.85 -28.67 14.36
N ILE A 37 -20.45 -29.77 14.99
CA ILE A 37 -19.05 -30.07 15.33
C ILE A 37 -18.30 -30.52 14.07
N VAL A 38 -17.16 -29.89 13.79
CA VAL A 38 -16.34 -30.14 12.59
C VAL A 38 -14.95 -30.68 12.92
N HIS A 39 -14.50 -30.54 14.18
CA HIS A 39 -13.22 -31.06 14.64
C HIS A 39 -13.33 -31.46 16.11
N VAL A 40 -12.68 -32.55 16.50
CA VAL A 40 -12.58 -33.02 17.88
C VAL A 40 -11.15 -33.41 18.20
N SER A 41 -10.78 -33.37 19.48
CA SER A 41 -9.51 -33.90 19.95
C SER A 41 -9.66 -34.39 21.39
N CYS A 42 -9.00 -35.50 21.71
CA CYS A 42 -9.04 -36.12 23.03
C CYS A 42 -7.65 -36.14 23.63
N GLY A 43 -7.51 -35.63 24.85
CA GLY A 43 -6.31 -35.73 25.67
C GLY A 43 -6.39 -36.89 26.65
N LYS A 44 -5.52 -36.90 27.66
CA LYS A 44 -5.49 -37.96 28.68
C LYS A 44 -6.82 -38.08 29.44
N GLU A 45 -7.32 -36.95 29.94
CA GLU A 45 -8.51 -36.87 30.80
C GLU A 45 -9.42 -35.68 30.41
N HIS A 46 -9.22 -35.09 29.23
CA HIS A 46 -10.03 -33.98 28.71
C HIS A 46 -10.31 -34.12 27.22
N SER A 47 -11.29 -33.38 26.72
CA SER A 47 -11.68 -33.39 25.32
C SER A 47 -12.02 -31.98 24.86
N LEU A 48 -11.74 -31.73 23.57
CA LEU A 48 -12.07 -30.50 22.88
C LEU A 48 -12.93 -30.79 21.64
N ALA A 49 -13.83 -29.87 21.34
CA ALA A 49 -14.59 -29.84 20.10
C ALA A 49 -14.63 -28.44 19.50
N VAL A 50 -14.60 -28.35 18.17
CA VAL A 50 -14.73 -27.11 17.40
C VAL A 50 -15.96 -27.21 16.52
N CYS A 51 -16.82 -26.20 16.57
CA CYS A 51 -17.97 -26.12 15.68
C CYS A 51 -17.66 -25.37 14.37
N ASN A 52 -18.53 -25.49 13.36
CA ASN A 52 -18.39 -24.84 12.05
C ASN A 52 -18.32 -23.30 12.11
N LYS A 53 -18.76 -22.69 13.21
CA LYS A 53 -18.63 -21.25 13.52
C LYS A 53 -17.27 -20.89 14.15
N GLY A 54 -16.37 -21.88 14.31
CA GLY A 54 -15.05 -21.73 14.89
C GLY A 54 -15.04 -21.49 16.40
N LYS A 55 -16.08 -21.94 17.12
CA LYS A 55 -16.16 -21.88 18.59
C LYS A 55 -15.67 -23.19 19.19
N VAL A 56 -14.93 -23.08 20.28
CA VAL A 56 -14.29 -24.22 20.97
C VAL A 56 -15.05 -24.53 22.26
N PHE A 57 -15.22 -25.82 22.50
CA PHE A 57 -15.82 -26.38 23.70
C PHE A 57 -14.85 -27.35 24.37
N SER A 58 -14.75 -27.32 25.70
CA SER A 58 -13.86 -28.17 26.49
C SER A 58 -14.59 -28.84 27.67
N TRP A 59 -14.22 -30.08 27.99
CA TRP A 59 -14.69 -30.82 29.16
C TRP A 59 -13.69 -31.89 29.60
N GLY A 60 -13.86 -32.43 30.80
CA GLY A 60 -12.95 -33.36 31.47
C GLY A 60 -12.17 -32.73 32.62
N ALA A 61 -10.98 -33.24 32.92
CA ALA A 61 -10.10 -32.73 33.97
C ALA A 61 -9.57 -31.33 33.62
N GLY A 62 -9.49 -30.45 34.63
CA GLY A 62 -9.06 -29.05 34.48
C GLY A 62 -8.03 -28.58 35.50
N SER A 63 -7.49 -29.47 36.33
CA SER A 63 -6.54 -29.15 37.41
C SER A 63 -5.29 -28.42 36.92
N GLU A 64 -4.87 -28.67 35.68
CA GLU A 64 -3.69 -28.08 35.04
C GLU A 64 -4.04 -26.89 34.13
N GLY A 65 -5.31 -26.45 34.13
CA GLY A 65 -5.80 -25.40 33.24
C GLY A 65 -6.02 -25.83 31.78
N GLN A 66 -5.91 -27.13 31.48
CA GLN A 66 -6.02 -27.70 30.13
C GLN A 66 -7.37 -27.45 29.44
N LEU A 67 -8.41 -27.06 30.19
CA LEU A 67 -9.72 -26.69 29.63
C LEU A 67 -9.75 -25.27 29.03
N GLY A 68 -8.79 -24.41 29.39
CA GLY A 68 -8.67 -23.05 28.84
C GLY A 68 -9.82 -22.10 29.20
N THR A 69 -10.66 -22.42 30.19
CA THR A 69 -11.83 -21.59 30.57
C THR A 69 -11.50 -20.44 31.51
N GLY A 70 -10.21 -20.23 31.84
CA GLY A 70 -9.77 -19.22 32.82
C GLY A 70 -10.04 -19.60 34.29
N GLU A 71 -10.53 -20.82 34.54
CA GLU A 71 -10.79 -21.36 35.87
C GLU A 71 -9.99 -22.66 36.06
N PHE A 72 -9.28 -22.80 37.19
CA PHE A 72 -8.61 -24.05 37.58
C PHE A 72 -9.57 -24.92 38.39
N LYS A 73 -10.51 -25.59 37.70
CA LYS A 73 -11.45 -26.53 38.32
C LYS A 73 -10.91 -27.96 38.18
N GLU A 74 -11.05 -28.79 39.21
CA GLU A 74 -10.62 -30.20 39.15
C GLU A 74 -11.27 -30.94 37.96
N GLN A 75 -12.56 -30.69 37.70
CA GLN A 75 -13.29 -31.33 36.60
C GLN A 75 -14.44 -30.48 36.05
N SER A 76 -14.68 -30.58 34.74
CA SER A 76 -15.90 -30.12 34.07
C SER A 76 -16.56 -31.28 33.36
N LEU A 77 -17.72 -31.73 33.85
CA LEU A 77 -18.43 -32.89 33.30
C LEU A 77 -19.21 -32.59 32.02
N ILE A 78 -19.42 -31.31 31.71
CA ILE A 78 -20.23 -30.86 30.58
C ILE A 78 -19.35 -29.99 29.68
N PRO A 79 -19.43 -30.14 28.34
CA PRO A 79 -18.79 -29.23 27.39
C PRO A 79 -19.11 -27.77 27.69
N LYS A 80 -18.07 -26.99 27.95
CA LYS A 80 -18.18 -25.54 28.15
C LYS A 80 -17.51 -24.80 27.01
N LYS A 81 -18.18 -23.76 26.53
CA LYS A 81 -17.60 -22.87 25.53
C LYS A 81 -16.44 -22.10 26.14
N ILE A 82 -15.33 -22.00 25.41
CA ILE A 82 -14.17 -21.22 25.83
C ILE A 82 -14.39 -19.77 25.40
N ASP A 83 -14.83 -18.91 26.33
CA ASP A 83 -15.20 -17.54 25.99
C ASP A 83 -14.02 -16.67 25.58
N GLY A 84 -12.82 -16.92 26.13
CA GLY A 84 -11.59 -16.21 25.75
C GLY A 84 -11.21 -16.36 24.27
N LEU A 85 -11.72 -17.39 23.58
CA LEU A 85 -11.50 -17.59 22.15
C LEU A 85 -12.67 -17.09 21.28
N SER A 86 -13.66 -16.41 21.86
CA SER A 86 -14.87 -16.00 21.14
C SER A 86 -14.61 -14.99 20.02
N ALA A 87 -13.55 -14.18 20.11
CA ALA A 87 -13.18 -13.22 19.06
C ALA A 87 -12.48 -13.88 17.86
N LEU A 88 -11.99 -15.10 18.02
CA LEU A 88 -11.24 -15.83 17.02
C LEU A 88 -12.13 -16.86 16.29
N ARG A 89 -11.71 -17.22 15.08
CA ARG A 89 -12.30 -18.34 14.34
C ARG A 89 -11.32 -19.50 14.40
N ILE A 90 -11.57 -20.45 15.30
CA ILE A 90 -10.71 -21.63 15.47
C ILE A 90 -11.01 -22.65 14.37
N ILE A 91 -9.96 -23.18 13.75
CA ILE A 91 -10.07 -24.16 12.65
C ILE A 91 -9.60 -25.55 13.05
N GLN A 92 -8.74 -25.65 14.07
CA GLN A 92 -8.22 -26.93 14.54
C GLN A 92 -7.91 -26.87 16.04
N VAL A 93 -8.04 -28.00 16.71
CA VAL A 93 -7.61 -28.18 18.10
C VAL A 93 -6.82 -29.48 18.24
N THR A 94 -5.87 -29.50 19.16
CA THR A 94 -5.18 -30.73 19.58
C THR A 94 -5.00 -30.74 21.09
N CYS A 95 -5.22 -31.91 21.68
CA CYS A 95 -5.04 -32.16 23.11
C CYS A 95 -3.77 -32.97 23.32
N GLY A 96 -2.93 -32.52 24.23
CA GLY A 96 -1.83 -33.29 24.80
C GLY A 96 -2.25 -33.97 26.10
N HIS A 97 -1.26 -34.35 26.92
CA HIS A 97 -1.51 -35.04 28.18
C HIS A 97 -2.27 -34.13 29.18
N TYR A 98 -1.73 -32.93 29.42
CA TYR A 98 -2.29 -31.91 30.33
C TYR A 98 -2.30 -30.52 29.70
N HIS A 99 -2.35 -30.44 28.38
CA HIS A 99 -2.41 -29.16 27.67
C HIS A 99 -3.30 -29.27 26.44
N SER A 100 -3.75 -28.12 25.97
CA SER A 100 -4.60 -27.97 24.80
C SER A 100 -4.03 -26.87 23.91
N VAL A 101 -4.10 -27.07 22.60
CA VAL A 101 -3.68 -26.08 21.60
C VAL A 101 -4.81 -25.86 20.60
N ALA A 102 -5.08 -24.59 20.28
CA ALA A 102 -6.06 -24.19 19.29
C ALA A 102 -5.39 -23.38 18.17
N LEU A 103 -5.61 -23.77 16.92
CA LEU A 103 -5.16 -23.04 15.74
C LEU A 103 -6.29 -22.12 15.26
N ALA A 104 -6.06 -20.81 15.32
CA ALA A 104 -6.95 -19.81 14.77
C ALA A 104 -6.69 -19.58 13.28
N GLN A 105 -7.74 -19.28 12.53
CA GLN A 105 -7.61 -18.73 11.18
C GLN A 105 -7.00 -17.33 11.28
N GLU A 106 -5.98 -17.06 10.45
CA GLU A 106 -5.36 -15.74 10.34
C GLU A 106 -6.45 -14.69 10.03
N GLN A 107 -6.62 -13.73 10.94
CA GLN A 107 -7.53 -12.61 10.72
C GLN A 107 -6.81 -11.57 9.86
N VAL A 108 -7.16 -11.53 8.58
CA VAL A 108 -6.83 -10.38 7.73
C VAL A 108 -7.70 -9.22 8.21
N PHE A 109 -7.17 -8.40 9.12
CA PHE A 109 -7.82 -7.16 9.53
C PHE A 109 -7.89 -6.25 8.30
N LYS A 110 -9.10 -6.00 7.82
CA LYS A 110 -9.33 -4.97 6.82
C LYS A 110 -9.24 -3.61 7.52
N PRO A 111 -8.47 -2.65 7.00
CA PRO A 111 -8.46 -1.30 7.55
C PRO A 111 -9.85 -0.69 7.42
N TYR A 112 -10.33 -0.05 8.48
CA TYR A 112 -11.57 0.72 8.48
C TYR A 112 -11.24 2.19 8.67
N ALA A 113 -11.96 3.06 7.95
CA ALA A 113 -11.82 4.49 8.12
C ALA A 113 -12.33 4.90 9.51
N VAL A 114 -11.47 5.50 10.32
CA VAL A 114 -11.85 6.06 11.62
C VAL A 114 -12.67 7.32 11.39
N ALA A 115 -13.99 7.21 11.50
CA ALA A 115 -14.93 8.28 11.15
C ALA A 115 -14.63 9.61 11.88
N ALA A 116 -14.21 9.53 13.14
CA ALA A 116 -13.87 10.69 13.96
C ALA A 116 -12.67 11.50 13.42
N LEU A 117 -11.76 10.89 12.65
CA LEU A 117 -10.58 11.56 12.12
C LEU A 117 -10.83 12.24 10.77
N LYS A 118 -11.96 11.97 10.12
CA LYS A 118 -12.26 12.49 8.77
C LYS A 118 -12.45 14.00 8.73
N THR A 119 -12.88 14.60 9.84
CA THR A 119 -13.29 16.01 9.89
C THR A 119 -12.22 16.95 10.44
N ILE A 120 -11.11 16.41 10.97
CA ILE A 120 -10.13 17.20 11.73
C ILE A 120 -8.85 17.52 10.95
N GLY A 121 -8.78 17.20 9.65
CA GLY A 121 -7.64 17.59 8.80
C GLY A 121 -6.32 16.95 9.24
N VAL A 122 -6.30 15.62 9.44
CA VAL A 122 -5.11 14.87 9.86
C VAL A 122 -3.99 14.96 8.83
N VAL A 123 -2.79 15.32 9.27
CA VAL A 123 -1.57 15.38 8.44
C VAL A 123 -0.53 14.32 8.83
N TYR A 124 -0.55 13.83 10.08
CA TYR A 124 0.38 12.79 10.54
C TYR A 124 -0.24 11.92 11.64
N ILE A 125 0.17 10.65 11.72
CA ILE A 125 -0.26 9.70 12.74
C ILE A 125 0.98 8.95 13.25
N SER A 126 1.06 8.76 14.56
CA SER A 126 2.03 7.89 15.21
C SER A 126 1.30 6.88 16.08
N CYS A 127 1.65 5.61 15.98
CA CYS A 127 1.05 4.53 16.76
C CYS A 127 2.09 4.00 17.75
N GLY A 128 1.71 3.97 19.03
CA GLY A 128 2.38 3.20 20.07
C GLY A 128 1.76 1.81 20.20
N ASP A 129 2.15 1.09 21.25
CA ASP A 129 1.70 -0.30 21.49
C ASP A 129 0.18 -0.37 21.72
N GLU A 130 -0.34 0.45 22.64
CA GLU A 130 -1.77 0.51 22.96
C GLU A 130 -2.40 1.91 22.80
N HIS A 131 -1.70 2.87 22.17
CA HIS A 131 -2.20 4.23 21.95
C HIS A 131 -1.84 4.77 20.57
N THR A 132 -2.59 5.77 20.12
CA THR A 132 -2.36 6.48 18.86
C THR A 132 -2.37 7.98 19.10
N ALA A 133 -1.41 8.68 18.49
CA ALA A 133 -1.33 10.13 18.45
C ALA A 133 -1.56 10.60 17.01
N VAL A 134 -2.33 11.67 16.86
CA VAL A 134 -2.72 12.25 15.57
C VAL A 134 -2.38 13.73 15.57
N LEU A 135 -1.68 14.18 14.53
CA LEU A 135 -1.38 15.59 14.27
C LEU A 135 -2.28 16.10 13.15
N THR A 136 -2.91 17.25 13.38
CA THR A 136 -3.77 17.94 12.41
C THR A 136 -3.05 19.10 11.74
N GLN A 137 -3.61 19.57 10.62
CA GLN A 137 -3.01 20.63 9.79
C GLN A 137 -2.83 21.96 10.54
N ASP A 138 -3.66 22.23 11.53
CA ASP A 138 -3.58 23.41 12.41
C ASP A 138 -2.59 23.24 13.57
N GLY A 139 -1.87 22.11 13.64
CA GLY A 139 -0.91 21.80 14.68
C GLY A 139 -1.50 21.18 15.95
N SER A 140 -2.81 20.92 16.00
CA SER A 140 -3.43 20.24 17.15
C SER A 140 -3.01 18.77 17.24
N VAL A 141 -2.90 18.25 18.47
CA VAL A 141 -2.55 16.85 18.74
C VAL A 141 -3.71 16.16 19.47
N PHE A 142 -4.14 15.03 18.94
CA PHE A 142 -5.18 14.17 19.52
C PHE A 142 -4.58 12.82 19.90
N THR A 143 -4.88 12.33 21.09
CA THR A 143 -4.42 11.03 21.60
C THR A 143 -5.61 10.18 22.02
N PHE A 144 -5.60 8.91 21.63
CA PHE A 144 -6.61 7.92 22.03
C PHE A 144 -5.99 6.53 22.18
N GLY A 145 -6.58 5.68 23.03
CA GLY A 145 -6.08 4.35 23.36
C GLY A 145 -6.03 4.12 24.86
N ASP A 146 -5.13 3.26 25.31
CA ASP A 146 -4.84 3.07 26.73
C ASP A 146 -4.22 4.32 27.35
N ASP A 147 -4.65 4.65 28.58
CA ASP A 147 -4.12 5.75 29.41
C ASP A 147 -3.63 5.24 30.78
N SER A 148 -3.37 3.94 30.92
CA SER A 148 -2.99 3.35 32.21
C SER A 148 -1.68 3.93 32.76
N ALA A 149 -0.80 4.45 31.90
CA ALA A 149 0.45 5.13 32.24
C ALA A 149 0.38 6.67 32.12
N GLY A 150 -0.79 7.25 31.85
CA GLY A 150 -0.95 8.69 31.58
C GLY A 150 -0.43 9.14 30.22
N GLN A 151 -0.16 8.19 29.32
CA GLN A 151 0.46 8.41 28.02
C GLN A 151 -0.42 9.21 27.05
N LEU A 152 -1.72 9.39 27.32
CA LEU A 152 -2.58 10.24 26.50
C LEU A 152 -2.45 11.73 26.87
N GLY A 153 -1.95 12.06 28.06
CA GLY A 153 -1.69 13.45 28.45
C GLY A 153 -2.93 14.27 28.86
N HIS A 154 -4.10 13.65 29.03
CA HIS A 154 -5.38 14.34 29.35
C HIS A 154 -5.49 14.86 30.80
N ARG A 155 -4.44 14.76 31.63
CA ARG A 155 -4.52 14.91 33.10
C ARG A 155 -3.85 16.16 33.70
N SER A 156 -3.54 17.23 32.93
CA SER A 156 -2.89 18.44 33.49
C SER A 156 -3.76 19.70 33.54
N SER A 157 -3.66 20.46 34.64
CA SER A 157 -4.16 21.84 34.75
C SER A 157 -3.22 22.80 34.01
N THR A 158 -3.70 23.38 32.91
CA THR A 158 -2.88 24.00 31.85
C THR A 158 -2.37 25.42 32.10
N GLN A 159 -2.29 25.88 33.35
CA GLN A 159 -2.03 27.30 33.62
C GLN A 159 -0.53 27.69 33.61
N GLY A 160 0.39 26.75 33.90
CA GLY A 160 1.84 26.98 33.83
C GLY A 160 2.44 26.75 32.44
N ALA A 161 2.08 25.64 31.79
CA ALA A 161 2.63 25.25 30.48
C ALA A 161 2.25 26.22 29.35
N LYS A 162 1.10 26.90 29.44
CA LYS A 162 0.70 27.93 28.48
C LYS A 162 1.61 29.15 28.51
N ALA A 163 2.01 29.62 29.69
CA ALA A 163 2.88 30.78 29.82
C ALA A 163 4.29 30.51 29.29
N GLU A 164 4.82 29.31 29.53
CA GLU A 164 6.12 28.87 29.04
C GLU A 164 6.12 28.63 27.52
N ALA A 165 5.06 28.00 26.98
CA ALA A 165 4.87 27.89 25.53
C ALA A 165 4.78 29.27 24.87
N GLN A 166 4.05 30.21 25.45
CA GLN A 166 3.87 31.55 24.90
C GLN A 166 5.17 32.37 24.91
N PHE A 167 6.02 32.18 25.93
CA PHE A 167 7.36 32.75 25.97
C PHE A 167 8.25 32.16 24.86
N ILE A 168 8.23 30.84 24.67
CA ILE A 168 9.00 30.15 23.62
C ILE A 168 8.55 30.56 22.21
N LEU A 169 7.24 30.65 21.96
CA LEU A 169 6.65 31.10 20.68
C LEU A 169 7.12 32.53 20.36
N THR A 170 7.02 33.45 21.33
CA THR A 170 7.48 34.84 21.16
C THR A 170 8.98 34.93 20.87
N GLN A 171 9.78 34.05 21.49
CA GLN A 171 11.22 33.98 21.25
C GLN A 171 11.56 33.39 19.86
N ASN A 172 10.80 32.38 19.40
CA ASN A 172 10.98 31.76 18.09
C ASN A 172 10.58 32.69 16.95
N GLU A 173 9.50 33.48 17.10
CA GLU A 173 9.12 34.56 16.18
C GLU A 173 10.25 35.59 16.04
N TRP A 174 10.84 36.00 17.17
CA TRP A 174 11.96 36.96 17.19
C TRP A 174 13.20 36.42 16.47
N LEU A 175 13.48 35.12 16.59
CA LEU A 175 14.62 34.46 15.98
C LEU A 175 14.35 33.94 14.56
N ARG A 176 13.13 34.11 14.02
CA ARG A 176 12.66 33.48 12.77
C ARG A 176 12.94 31.97 12.71
N LYS A 177 12.88 31.27 13.85
CA LYS A 177 13.03 29.81 13.90
C LYS A 177 11.67 29.15 13.64
N SER A 178 11.63 28.21 12.69
CA SER A 178 10.45 27.37 12.47
C SER A 178 10.09 26.60 13.75
N GLU A 179 8.83 26.71 14.17
CA GLU A 179 8.28 26.09 15.38
C GLU A 179 7.96 24.60 15.21
N LEU A 180 7.87 24.14 13.96
CA LEU A 180 7.69 22.73 13.64
C LEU A 180 9.03 21.99 13.75
N PRO A 181 9.09 20.82 14.42
CA PRO A 181 10.28 19.97 14.37
C PRO A 181 10.59 19.64 12.92
N ALA A 182 11.85 19.80 12.52
CA ALA A 182 12.28 19.38 11.19
C ALA A 182 12.00 17.87 11.07
N LEU A 183 11.11 17.49 10.17
CA LEU A 183 10.86 16.09 9.87
C LEU A 183 12.18 15.43 9.48
N PRO A 184 12.43 14.17 9.85
CA PRO A 184 13.62 13.48 9.40
C PRO A 184 13.57 13.40 7.87
N VAL A 185 14.46 14.14 7.21
CA VAL A 185 14.61 14.20 5.76
C VAL A 185 15.79 13.37 5.29
N PHE A 186 15.70 12.91 4.05
CA PHE A 186 16.80 12.36 3.26
C PHE A 186 17.20 13.39 2.20
N PRO A 187 18.25 14.18 2.44
CA PRO A 187 18.77 15.10 1.43
C PRO A 187 19.53 14.33 0.34
N LEU A 188 19.13 14.52 -0.91
CA LEU A 188 19.80 13.97 -2.08
C LEU A 188 20.24 15.11 -3.00
N LEU A 189 21.48 15.54 -2.84
CA LEU A 189 22.13 16.49 -3.75
C LEU A 189 22.52 15.74 -5.03
N VAL A 190 22.22 16.21 -6.24
CA VAL A 190 22.55 15.54 -7.52
C VAL A 190 22.95 16.54 -8.62
N LYS A 191 23.69 16.10 -9.63
CA LYS A 191 24.08 16.91 -10.79
C LYS A 191 23.19 16.68 -12.00
N ARG A 192 22.67 17.74 -12.63
CA ARG A 192 21.88 17.62 -13.87
C ARG A 192 22.65 17.00 -15.03
N SER A 193 23.92 17.37 -15.19
CA SER A 193 24.77 16.91 -16.30
C SER A 193 25.07 15.42 -16.31
N ASN A 194 24.83 14.71 -15.20
CA ASN A 194 25.07 13.29 -15.06
C ASN A 194 24.07 12.68 -14.07
N LEU A 195 22.79 12.95 -14.30
CA LEU A 195 21.73 12.73 -13.32
C LEU A 195 21.65 11.28 -12.87
N VAL A 196 21.54 10.33 -13.80
CA VAL A 196 21.38 8.91 -13.48
C VAL A 196 22.60 8.38 -12.73
N GLU A 197 23.81 8.50 -13.28
CA GLU A 197 24.97 7.86 -12.67
C GLU A 197 25.36 8.50 -11.33
N ASP A 198 25.21 9.82 -11.16
CA ASP A 198 25.44 10.47 -9.86
C ASP A 198 24.40 10.04 -8.81
N THR A 199 23.14 9.90 -9.22
CA THR A 199 22.06 9.38 -8.38
C THR A 199 22.35 7.95 -7.92
N LEU A 200 22.64 7.05 -8.86
CA LEU A 200 22.92 5.64 -8.56
C LEU A 200 24.12 5.50 -7.63
N ARG A 201 25.19 6.27 -7.87
CA ARG A 201 26.37 6.30 -6.99
C ARG A 201 26.00 6.75 -5.59
N LYS A 202 25.25 7.85 -5.44
CA LYS A 202 24.83 8.39 -4.14
C LYS A 202 23.93 7.43 -3.39
N LEU A 203 22.88 6.91 -4.01
CA LEU A 203 21.97 5.92 -3.41
C LEU A 203 22.72 4.65 -2.96
N SER A 204 23.79 4.27 -3.66
CA SER A 204 24.58 3.10 -3.26
C SER A 204 25.37 3.26 -1.95
N LEU A 205 25.50 4.50 -1.45
CA LEU A 205 26.20 4.83 -0.21
C LEU A 205 25.24 5.15 0.95
N VAL A 206 23.92 5.18 0.69
CA VAL A 206 22.91 5.58 1.68
C VAL A 206 22.56 4.42 2.60
N GLU A 207 22.48 4.69 3.89
CA GLU A 207 22.02 3.72 4.88
C GLU A 207 20.50 3.46 4.79
N ASP A 208 20.09 2.22 5.07
CA ASP A 208 18.69 1.78 5.04
C ASP A 208 17.73 2.66 5.86
N SER A 209 18.19 3.15 7.01
CA SER A 209 17.39 3.98 7.92
C SER A 209 17.05 5.33 7.30
N VAL A 210 17.89 5.82 6.39
CA VAL A 210 17.71 7.10 5.70
C VAL A 210 16.73 6.97 4.54
N LEU A 211 16.67 5.82 3.87
CA LEU A 211 15.72 5.57 2.78
C LEU A 211 14.26 5.61 3.23
N LYS A 212 13.99 5.46 4.53
CA LYS A 212 12.65 5.53 5.14
C LYS A 212 12.25 6.95 5.58
N LYS A 213 12.99 7.97 5.14
CA LYS A 213 12.76 9.39 5.43
C LYS A 213 12.20 10.10 4.20
N GLN A 214 11.56 11.26 4.42
CA GLN A 214 11.05 12.07 3.31
C GLN A 214 12.21 12.55 2.43
N LEU A 215 12.16 12.27 1.13
CA LEU A 215 13.20 12.64 0.18
C LEU A 215 13.13 14.13 -0.11
N LEU A 216 14.29 14.80 -0.05
CA LEU A 216 14.47 16.19 -0.40
C LEU A 216 15.58 16.27 -1.46
N VAL A 217 15.21 16.52 -2.71
CA VAL A 217 16.19 16.59 -3.80
C VAL A 217 16.70 18.02 -3.98
N GLN A 218 18.00 18.14 -4.24
CA GLN A 218 18.63 19.40 -4.60
C GLN A 218 19.55 19.20 -5.81
N PHE A 219 19.48 20.10 -6.79
CA PHE A 219 20.44 20.14 -7.88
C PHE A 219 21.66 20.99 -7.50
N GLU A 220 22.86 20.45 -7.74
CA GLU A 220 24.12 21.13 -7.41
C GLU A 220 24.28 22.42 -8.21
N GLY A 221 24.57 23.52 -7.51
CA GLY A 221 24.71 24.85 -8.11
C GLY A 221 23.40 25.66 -8.20
N GLU A 222 22.26 25.08 -7.81
CA GLU A 222 20.97 25.77 -7.76
C GLU A 222 20.67 26.26 -6.34
N LEU A 223 20.09 27.47 -6.23
CA LEU A 223 19.67 28.06 -4.96
C LEU A 223 18.62 27.17 -4.28
N MET A 224 18.75 26.98 -2.97
CA MET A 224 17.76 26.25 -2.18
C MET A 224 16.40 26.95 -2.23
N GLY A 225 15.52 26.47 -3.09
CA GLY A 225 14.09 26.76 -3.00
C GLY A 225 13.52 26.07 -1.77
N LEU A 226 12.57 26.71 -1.09
CA LEU A 226 11.69 26.05 -0.13
C LEU A 226 10.99 24.90 -0.88
N ASP A 227 11.43 23.66 -0.67
CA ASP A 227 10.94 22.51 -1.43
C ASP A 227 9.47 22.26 -1.10
N ALA A 228 8.58 22.68 -2.01
CA ALA A 228 7.17 22.34 -2.01
C ALA A 228 6.88 21.04 -2.79
N GLY A 229 7.88 20.16 -2.94
CA GLY A 229 7.81 18.87 -3.64
C GLY A 229 8.10 18.94 -5.15
N GLY A 230 8.22 20.15 -5.71
CA GLY A 230 8.40 20.34 -7.16
C GLY A 230 9.74 19.85 -7.69
N VAL A 231 10.83 20.12 -6.97
CA VAL A 231 12.19 19.68 -7.38
C VAL A 231 12.30 18.16 -7.31
N THR A 232 11.71 17.56 -6.28
CA THR A 232 11.69 16.10 -6.12
C THR A 232 10.85 15.42 -7.22
N LEU A 233 9.72 16.02 -7.64
CA LEU A 233 8.96 15.54 -8.80
C LEU A 233 9.78 15.61 -10.10
N GLU A 234 10.40 16.77 -10.36
CA GLU A 234 11.26 16.98 -11.53
C GLU A 234 12.38 15.94 -11.62
N PHE A 235 13.05 15.70 -10.51
CA PHE A 235 14.09 14.69 -10.38
C PHE A 235 13.60 13.30 -10.81
N PHE A 236 12.44 12.86 -10.30
CA PHE A 236 11.91 11.55 -10.65
C PHE A 236 11.50 11.48 -12.13
N LEU A 237 10.91 12.54 -12.69
CA LEU A 237 10.55 12.58 -14.11
C LEU A 237 11.78 12.33 -14.99
N TYR A 238 12.87 13.08 -14.78
CA TYR A 238 14.06 12.94 -15.62
C TYR A 238 14.86 11.67 -15.38
N VAL A 239 15.03 11.25 -14.12
CA VAL A 239 15.81 10.03 -13.83
C VAL A 239 15.10 8.79 -14.38
N PHE A 240 13.77 8.72 -14.29
CA PHE A 240 13.02 7.61 -14.87
C PHE A 240 12.99 7.69 -16.39
N GLU A 241 12.76 8.87 -16.99
CA GLU A 241 12.78 9.07 -18.44
C GLU A 241 14.09 8.56 -19.07
N GLU A 242 15.24 8.90 -18.47
CA GLU A 242 16.55 8.46 -18.95
C GLU A 242 16.74 6.94 -18.76
N MET A 243 16.42 6.40 -17.58
CA MET A 243 16.65 4.98 -17.26
C MET A 243 15.73 4.01 -18.02
N VAL A 244 14.48 4.42 -18.32
CA VAL A 244 13.55 3.59 -19.09
C VAL A 244 13.74 3.76 -20.60
N ASN A 245 14.53 4.73 -21.06
CA ASN A 245 14.80 4.95 -22.47
C ASN A 245 15.39 3.67 -23.10
N PRO A 246 14.85 3.18 -24.24
CA PRO A 246 15.40 2.02 -24.92
C PRO A 246 16.90 2.13 -25.25
N GLN A 247 17.42 3.34 -25.46
CA GLN A 247 18.85 3.59 -25.72
C GLN A 247 19.73 3.41 -24.47
N TYR A 248 19.18 3.61 -23.27
CA TYR A 248 19.90 3.33 -22.02
C TYR A 248 20.13 1.82 -21.83
N GLY A 249 19.27 0.98 -22.42
CA GLY A 249 19.49 -0.46 -22.55
C GLY A 249 19.20 -1.29 -21.30
N MET A 250 18.57 -0.70 -20.27
CA MET A 250 18.22 -1.40 -19.03
C MET A 250 16.94 -2.26 -19.16
N PHE A 251 16.03 -1.89 -20.05
CA PHE A 251 14.75 -2.59 -20.26
C PHE A 251 14.53 -2.87 -21.75
N VAL A 252 13.67 -3.85 -22.04
CA VAL A 252 13.28 -4.24 -23.40
C VAL A 252 11.80 -3.93 -23.65
N TYR A 253 11.48 -3.72 -24.91
CA TYR A 253 10.14 -3.38 -25.39
C TYR A 253 9.80 -4.30 -26.57
N CYS A 254 8.65 -4.98 -26.53
CA CYS A 254 8.22 -5.85 -27.63
C CYS A 254 7.85 -5.04 -28.88
N ASP A 255 7.26 -3.86 -28.68
CA ASP A 255 7.01 -2.83 -29.69
C ASP A 255 6.94 -1.45 -28.99
N PRO A 256 6.90 -0.31 -29.72
CA PRO A 256 6.92 1.02 -29.12
C PRO A 256 5.72 1.36 -28.21
N ALA A 257 4.61 0.63 -28.32
CA ALA A 257 3.42 0.82 -27.50
C ALA A 257 3.30 -0.23 -26.37
N SER A 258 4.11 -1.28 -26.42
CA SER A 258 4.18 -2.31 -25.38
C SER A 258 4.78 -1.77 -24.08
N PRO A 259 4.34 -2.29 -22.92
CA PRO A 259 4.97 -1.98 -21.65
C PRO A 259 6.41 -2.52 -21.61
N MET A 260 7.24 -1.91 -20.77
CA MET A 260 8.64 -2.31 -20.61
C MET A 260 8.78 -3.62 -19.84
N TRP A 261 9.81 -4.39 -20.17
CA TRP A 261 10.15 -5.62 -19.46
C TRP A 261 11.63 -5.75 -19.16
N PHE A 262 11.96 -6.63 -18.23
CA PHE A 262 13.34 -6.97 -17.91
C PHE A 262 13.97 -7.79 -19.05
N PRO A 263 15.25 -7.53 -19.42
CA PRO A 263 15.92 -8.30 -20.44
C PRO A 263 16.26 -9.71 -19.95
N THR A 264 16.28 -10.67 -20.86
CA THR A 264 16.75 -12.05 -20.58
C THR A 264 18.26 -12.12 -20.40
N SER A 265 19.00 -11.21 -21.03
CA SER A 265 20.42 -10.99 -20.86
C SER A 265 20.68 -9.50 -20.75
N SER A 266 21.13 -9.05 -19.58
CA SER A 266 21.36 -7.63 -19.32
C SER A 266 22.71 -7.17 -19.84
N SER A 267 22.72 -6.07 -20.60
CA SER A 267 23.94 -5.32 -20.96
C SER A 267 24.42 -4.41 -19.83
N VAL A 268 23.53 -4.04 -18.91
CA VAL A 268 23.85 -3.17 -17.76
C VAL A 268 24.16 -3.99 -16.50
N GLU A 269 24.91 -3.38 -15.58
CA GLU A 269 25.27 -4.00 -14.30
C GLU A 269 24.04 -4.34 -13.45
N LYS A 270 24.06 -5.53 -12.83
CA LYS A 270 22.95 -6.03 -11.98
C LYS A 270 22.58 -5.05 -10.85
N LYS A 271 23.58 -4.36 -10.27
CA LYS A 271 23.38 -3.38 -9.19
C LYS A 271 22.47 -2.21 -9.62
N LYS A 272 22.42 -1.87 -10.91
CA LYS A 272 21.52 -0.82 -11.42
C LYS A 272 20.05 -1.20 -11.27
N TYR A 273 19.68 -2.48 -11.43
CA TYR A 273 18.30 -2.95 -11.17
C TYR A 273 17.93 -2.83 -9.70
N PHE A 274 18.84 -3.15 -8.78
CA PHE A 274 18.64 -2.91 -7.35
C PHE A 274 18.38 -1.44 -7.06
N LEU A 275 19.22 -0.54 -7.57
CA LEU A 275 19.07 0.89 -7.34
C LEU A 275 17.83 1.48 -8.03
N PHE A 276 17.43 0.96 -9.18
CA PHE A 276 16.15 1.30 -9.82
C PHE A 276 14.94 0.85 -8.98
N GLY A 277 15.04 -0.32 -8.35
CA GLY A 277 14.08 -0.76 -7.33
C GLY A 277 13.99 0.22 -6.16
N VAL A 278 15.14 0.67 -5.64
CA VAL A 278 15.18 1.70 -4.59
C VAL A 278 14.51 3.00 -5.06
N LEU A 279 14.79 3.47 -6.28
CA LEU A 279 14.14 4.66 -6.85
C LEU A 279 12.61 4.50 -6.95
N CYS A 280 12.13 3.36 -7.44
CA CYS A 280 10.69 3.05 -7.48
C CYS A 280 10.07 3.01 -6.07
N GLY A 281 10.81 2.50 -5.09
CA GLY A 281 10.38 2.52 -3.69
C GLY A 281 10.29 3.94 -3.13
N LEU A 282 11.31 4.78 -3.40
CA LEU A 282 11.35 6.18 -2.98
C LEU A 282 10.26 7.01 -3.64
N SER A 283 9.97 6.82 -4.94
CA SER A 283 8.89 7.55 -5.61
C SER A 283 7.54 7.23 -4.97
N LEU A 284 7.25 5.95 -4.73
CA LEU A 284 6.03 5.51 -4.06
C LEU A 284 5.92 6.06 -2.63
N PHE A 285 7.00 5.95 -1.85
CA PHE A 285 7.05 6.44 -0.46
C PHE A 285 6.78 7.94 -0.38
N ASN A 286 7.32 8.72 -1.31
CA ASN A 286 7.12 10.16 -1.40
C ASN A 286 5.83 10.56 -2.16
N ARG A 287 5.00 9.59 -2.54
CA ARG A 287 3.71 9.78 -3.25
C ARG A 287 3.86 10.50 -4.58
N ILE A 288 4.98 10.27 -5.27
CA ILE A 288 5.28 10.86 -6.58
C ILE A 288 4.92 9.87 -7.67
N ILE A 289 4.10 10.34 -8.59
CA ILE A 289 3.69 9.57 -9.77
C ILE A 289 4.66 9.92 -10.88
N ALA A 290 5.48 8.95 -11.23
CA ALA A 290 6.29 9.00 -12.43
C ALA A 290 5.72 8.03 -13.46
N PHE A 291 5.81 8.41 -14.74
CA PHE A 291 5.46 7.48 -15.81
C PHE A 291 6.54 6.40 -15.90
N ILE A 292 6.22 5.22 -15.39
CA ILE A 292 7.03 4.01 -15.52
C ILE A 292 6.16 2.99 -16.24
N PRO A 293 6.50 2.58 -17.48
CA PRO A 293 5.63 1.76 -18.33
C PRO A 293 5.63 0.28 -17.90
N PHE A 294 5.49 0.00 -16.61
CA PHE A 294 5.40 -1.35 -16.07
C PHE A 294 4.07 -2.03 -16.44
N PRO A 295 4.08 -3.31 -16.84
CA PRO A 295 2.86 -4.10 -16.96
C PRO A 295 2.34 -4.54 -15.59
N LEU A 296 1.07 -4.96 -15.53
CA LEU A 296 0.44 -5.45 -14.29
C LEU A 296 1.20 -6.65 -13.68
N ALA A 297 1.90 -7.43 -14.51
CA ALA A 297 2.70 -8.58 -14.11
C ALA A 297 3.73 -8.25 -13.00
N ILE A 298 4.36 -7.07 -13.03
CA ILE A 298 5.36 -6.69 -12.01
C ILE A 298 4.71 -6.51 -10.65
N PHE A 299 3.56 -5.84 -10.60
CA PHE A 299 2.83 -5.63 -9.35
C PHE A 299 2.28 -6.95 -8.81
N LYS A 300 1.89 -7.89 -9.68
CA LYS A 300 1.57 -9.27 -9.26
C LYS A 300 2.79 -9.95 -8.63
N LYS A 301 3.95 -9.92 -9.29
CA LYS A 301 5.17 -10.56 -8.78
C LYS A 301 5.68 -9.91 -7.48
N LEU A 302 5.54 -8.60 -7.32
CA LEU A 302 5.89 -7.90 -6.08
C LEU A 302 5.01 -8.43 -4.94
N LEU A 303 3.70 -8.58 -5.16
CA LEU A 303 2.74 -9.11 -4.19
C LEU A 303 2.69 -10.65 -4.10
N ASP A 304 3.73 -11.32 -4.61
CA ASP A 304 3.86 -12.79 -4.66
C ASP A 304 2.65 -13.51 -5.30
N LYS A 305 1.94 -12.83 -6.21
CA LYS A 305 0.89 -13.39 -7.06
C LYS A 305 1.48 -13.85 -8.39
N LYS A 306 0.99 -14.98 -8.89
CA LYS A 306 1.46 -15.56 -10.16
C LYS A 306 0.93 -14.75 -11.36
N PRO A 307 1.78 -14.32 -12.29
CA PRO A 307 1.35 -13.82 -13.60
C PRO A 307 0.56 -14.88 -14.36
N SER A 308 -0.33 -14.42 -15.22
CA SER A 308 -1.31 -15.20 -15.98
C SER A 308 -1.11 -15.02 -17.48
N LEU A 309 -1.87 -15.77 -18.28
CA LEU A 309 -1.87 -15.60 -19.73
C LEU A 309 -2.30 -14.20 -20.18
N GLU A 310 -3.23 -13.55 -19.46
CA GLU A 310 -3.64 -12.18 -19.80
C GLU A 310 -2.48 -11.19 -19.63
N ASP A 311 -1.63 -11.39 -18.61
CA ASP A 311 -0.43 -10.57 -18.41
C ASP A 311 0.58 -10.78 -19.55
N LEU A 312 0.68 -12.00 -20.08
CA LEU A 312 1.53 -12.27 -21.24
C LEU A 312 1.00 -11.56 -22.49
N LYS A 313 -0.31 -11.52 -22.70
CA LYS A 313 -0.90 -10.79 -23.84
C LYS A 313 -0.69 -9.29 -23.75
N GLU A 314 -0.66 -8.74 -22.54
CA GLU A 314 -0.31 -7.33 -22.29
C GLU A 314 1.15 -7.04 -22.71
N LEU A 315 2.07 -7.98 -22.45
CA LEU A 315 3.48 -7.85 -22.80
C LEU A 315 3.78 -8.16 -24.26
N SER A 316 3.18 -9.21 -24.80
CA SER A 316 3.41 -9.71 -26.15
C SER A 316 2.16 -10.44 -26.67
N PRO A 317 1.43 -9.86 -27.64
CA PRO A 317 0.22 -10.46 -28.16
C PRO A 317 0.53 -11.68 -29.06
N VAL A 318 0.73 -12.86 -28.45
CA VAL A 318 0.91 -14.13 -29.20
C VAL A 318 -0.05 -15.21 -28.70
N VAL A 319 -0.67 -15.93 -29.65
CA VAL A 319 -1.69 -16.96 -29.43
C VAL A 319 -1.04 -18.35 -29.37
N GLY A 320 -1.20 -19.08 -28.27
CA GLY A 320 -0.67 -20.43 -28.09
C GLY A 320 -1.56 -21.37 -27.27
N LYS A 321 -1.34 -22.69 -27.39
CA LYS A 321 -2.11 -23.76 -26.70
C LYS A 321 -1.84 -23.79 -25.19
N LYS A 322 -2.87 -24.04 -24.36
CA LYS A 322 -2.90 -23.88 -22.89
C LYS A 322 -1.69 -24.45 -22.09
N ASP A 323 -1.20 -25.66 -22.41
CA ASP A 323 -0.11 -26.27 -21.61
C ASP A 323 1.28 -25.74 -21.97
N PHE A 324 1.52 -25.44 -23.25
CA PHE A 324 2.71 -24.71 -23.70
C PHE A 324 2.71 -23.30 -23.10
N VAL A 325 1.53 -22.68 -23.06
CA VAL A 325 1.34 -21.33 -22.53
C VAL A 325 1.74 -21.23 -21.06
N ASN A 326 1.32 -22.15 -20.18
CA ASN A 326 1.66 -22.04 -18.76
C ASN A 326 3.17 -22.13 -18.49
N LYS A 327 3.87 -23.06 -19.16
CA LYS A 327 5.34 -23.17 -19.05
C LYS A 327 6.05 -21.96 -19.65
N TYR A 328 5.50 -21.41 -20.74
CA TYR A 328 6.04 -20.23 -21.39
C TYR A 328 5.83 -18.96 -20.55
N VAL A 329 4.66 -18.78 -19.94
CA VAL A 329 4.36 -17.72 -18.97
C VAL A 329 5.34 -17.78 -17.80
N ASP A 330 5.55 -18.95 -17.20
CA ASP A 330 6.54 -19.13 -16.12
C ASP A 330 7.97 -18.80 -16.58
N TYR A 331 8.35 -19.25 -17.78
CA TYR A 331 9.65 -18.93 -18.34
C TYR A 331 9.84 -17.42 -18.53
N VAL A 332 8.90 -16.73 -19.20
CA VAL A 332 8.98 -15.30 -19.51
C VAL A 332 8.97 -14.42 -18.26
N PHE A 333 8.11 -14.74 -17.29
CA PHE A 333 7.94 -13.88 -16.13
C PHE A 333 8.85 -14.23 -14.95
N ASN A 334 9.34 -15.47 -14.85
CA ASN A 334 10.16 -15.91 -13.73
C ASN A 334 11.57 -16.31 -14.17
N LYS A 335 11.72 -17.40 -14.93
CA LYS A 335 13.05 -18.01 -15.17
C LYS A 335 13.98 -17.13 -16.00
N SER A 336 13.46 -16.47 -17.02
CA SER A 336 14.28 -15.72 -17.97
C SER A 336 14.84 -14.41 -17.39
N VAL A 337 14.21 -13.87 -16.35
CA VAL A 337 14.54 -12.56 -15.75
C VAL A 337 14.90 -12.65 -14.27
N GLU A 338 14.95 -13.85 -13.69
CA GLU A 338 15.11 -14.11 -12.25
C GLU A 338 16.19 -13.23 -11.61
N VAL A 339 17.39 -13.25 -12.20
CA VAL A 339 18.56 -12.56 -11.65
C VAL A 339 18.38 -11.04 -11.57
N VAL A 340 17.83 -10.41 -12.62
CA VAL A 340 17.66 -8.95 -12.65
C VAL A 340 16.41 -8.51 -11.88
N TYR A 341 15.35 -9.34 -11.92
CA TYR A 341 14.12 -9.09 -11.19
C TYR A 341 14.33 -9.20 -9.68
N GLU A 342 15.10 -10.16 -9.18
CA GLU A 342 15.37 -10.29 -7.75
C GLU A 342 16.19 -9.11 -7.20
N GLU A 343 17.13 -8.57 -7.98
CA GLU A 343 17.82 -7.32 -7.60
C GLU A 343 16.83 -6.15 -7.52
N PHE A 344 15.98 -5.98 -8.52
CA PHE A 344 14.92 -4.96 -8.49
C PHE A 344 13.99 -5.13 -7.28
N LYS A 345 13.48 -6.34 -7.04
CA LYS A 345 12.61 -6.68 -5.91
C LYS A 345 13.28 -6.34 -4.58
N ARG A 346 14.55 -6.71 -4.42
CA ARG A 346 15.36 -6.41 -3.22
C ARG A 346 15.52 -4.90 -3.00
N GLY A 347 15.70 -4.13 -4.06
CA GLY A 347 15.79 -2.67 -3.99
C GLY A 347 14.45 -2.02 -3.63
N PHE A 348 13.36 -2.47 -4.24
CA PHE A 348 12.02 -1.97 -3.98
C PHE A 348 11.63 -2.15 -2.50
N TYR A 349 11.86 -3.35 -1.96
CA TYR A 349 11.60 -3.67 -0.55
C TYR A 349 12.63 -3.09 0.43
N LYS A 350 13.67 -2.42 -0.05
CA LYS A 350 14.60 -1.68 0.81
C LYS A 350 13.94 -0.44 1.41
N VAL A 351 13.05 0.18 0.64
CA VAL A 351 12.34 1.41 1.00
C VAL A 351 10.95 1.09 1.57
N LEU A 352 10.23 0.18 0.91
CA LEU A 352 8.84 -0.14 1.23
C LEU A 352 8.73 -1.42 2.05
N ASP A 353 7.88 -1.39 3.07
CA ASP A 353 7.63 -2.57 3.89
C ASP A 353 6.68 -3.56 3.18
N ARG A 354 7.10 -4.83 3.11
CA ARG A 354 6.32 -5.93 2.53
C ARG A 354 5.01 -6.17 3.29
N GLU A 355 4.99 -5.92 4.58
CA GLU A 355 3.81 -6.03 5.44
C GLU A 355 2.75 -4.98 5.13
N ILE A 356 3.15 -3.82 4.60
CA ILE A 356 2.21 -2.79 4.15
C ILE A 356 1.72 -3.11 2.74
N LEU A 357 2.61 -3.60 1.87
CA LEU A 357 2.27 -3.85 0.47
C LEU A 357 1.26 -5.00 0.29
N ARG A 358 1.25 -6.01 1.17
CA ARG A 358 0.28 -7.12 1.13
C ARG A 358 -1.19 -6.70 1.21
N PHE A 359 -1.50 -5.49 1.67
CA PHE A 359 -2.87 -4.98 1.74
C PHE A 359 -3.42 -4.59 0.36
N PHE A 360 -2.54 -4.32 -0.61
CA PHE A 360 -2.94 -3.91 -1.95
C PHE A 360 -3.30 -5.10 -2.84
N GLN A 361 -4.29 -4.92 -3.71
CA GLN A 361 -4.39 -5.70 -4.94
C GLN A 361 -3.34 -5.21 -5.96
N PRO A 362 -2.91 -6.05 -6.92
CA PRO A 362 -1.94 -5.65 -7.95
C PRO A 362 -2.33 -4.38 -8.71
N GLN A 363 -3.62 -4.25 -9.04
CA GLN A 363 -4.17 -3.09 -9.72
C GLN A 363 -4.08 -1.83 -8.84
N GLU A 364 -4.40 -1.95 -7.56
CA GLU A 364 -4.32 -0.83 -6.61
C GLU A 364 -2.87 -0.39 -6.42
N LEU A 365 -1.93 -1.33 -6.26
CA LEU A 365 -0.51 -0.99 -6.13
C LEU A 365 0.03 -0.31 -7.40
N MET A 366 -0.38 -0.79 -8.58
CA MET A 366 -0.06 -0.14 -9.85
C MET A 366 -0.59 1.29 -9.89
N GLU A 367 -1.84 1.52 -9.52
CA GLU A 367 -2.46 2.84 -9.53
C GLU A 367 -1.83 3.81 -8.52
N VAL A 368 -1.35 3.33 -7.37
CA VAL A 368 -0.59 4.15 -6.43
C VAL A 368 0.80 4.49 -6.98
N ALA A 369 1.46 3.55 -7.68
CA ALA A 369 2.82 3.72 -8.18
C ALA A 369 2.92 4.59 -9.43
N ILE A 370 2.03 4.36 -10.40
CA ILE A 370 2.10 4.98 -11.73
C ILE A 370 0.84 5.78 -12.10
N GLY A 371 -0.08 5.93 -11.14
CA GLY A 371 -1.34 6.63 -11.35
C GLY A 371 -2.39 5.81 -12.11
N ASN A 372 -3.60 6.33 -12.20
CA ASN A 372 -4.73 5.74 -12.92
C ASN A 372 -5.18 6.63 -14.11
N ALA A 373 -6.17 6.16 -14.86
CA ALA A 373 -6.73 6.84 -16.03
C ALA A 373 -8.22 7.21 -15.86
N ASN A 374 -8.68 7.39 -14.61
CA ASN A 374 -10.07 7.70 -14.28
C ASN A 374 -10.29 9.22 -14.23
N TYR A 375 -10.23 9.87 -15.40
CA TYR A 375 -10.23 11.33 -15.48
C TYR A 375 -11.62 11.93 -15.20
N ASP A 376 -11.66 12.90 -14.28
CA ASP A 376 -12.78 13.84 -14.12
C ASP A 376 -12.34 15.25 -14.55
N TRP A 377 -12.59 15.58 -15.82
CA TRP A 377 -12.19 16.86 -16.41
C TRP A 377 -12.98 18.05 -15.85
N ASN A 378 -14.19 17.83 -15.33
CA ASN A 378 -14.96 18.90 -14.70
C ASN A 378 -14.36 19.25 -13.34
N LYS A 379 -13.94 18.23 -12.59
CA LYS A 379 -13.26 18.44 -11.33
C LYS A 379 -11.90 19.13 -11.51
N PHE A 380 -11.18 18.76 -12.56
CA PHE A 380 -9.93 19.42 -12.95
C PHE A 380 -10.10 20.93 -13.18
N GLU A 381 -11.19 21.37 -13.83
CA GLU A 381 -11.53 22.79 -13.97
C GLU A 381 -11.89 23.45 -12.62
N GLN A 382 -12.68 22.77 -11.78
CA GLN A 382 -13.09 23.30 -10.47
C GLN A 382 -11.89 23.52 -9.53
N ASN A 383 -10.81 22.77 -9.70
CA ASN A 383 -9.60 22.85 -8.88
C ASN A 383 -8.61 23.91 -9.35
N ALA A 384 -8.94 24.65 -10.42
CA ALA A 384 -8.08 25.67 -10.98
C ALA A 384 -7.82 26.82 -10.01
N VAL A 385 -6.56 27.24 -9.96
CA VAL A 385 -6.10 28.40 -9.21
C VAL A 385 -5.66 29.45 -10.22
N TYR A 386 -5.98 30.71 -9.95
CA TYR A 386 -5.70 31.82 -10.86
C TYR A 386 -4.82 32.84 -10.17
N TRP A 387 -3.75 33.27 -10.83
CA TRP A 387 -2.80 34.25 -10.30
C TRP A 387 -2.82 35.54 -11.12
N GLY A 388 -2.36 36.63 -10.49
CA GLY A 388 -2.28 37.95 -11.11
C GLY A 388 -3.65 38.45 -11.58
N MET A 389 -3.77 38.76 -12.87
CA MET A 389 -5.00 39.27 -13.48
C MET A 389 -6.01 38.19 -13.87
N TYR A 390 -5.64 36.90 -13.79
CA TYR A 390 -6.57 35.83 -14.12
C TYR A 390 -7.58 35.57 -13.02
N THR A 391 -8.82 35.39 -13.43
CA THR A 391 -9.97 35.01 -12.61
C THR A 391 -10.82 34.02 -13.41
N PRO A 392 -11.72 33.25 -12.77
CA PRO A 392 -12.65 32.38 -13.50
C PRO A 392 -13.47 33.13 -14.57
N SER A 393 -13.72 34.42 -14.37
CA SER A 393 -14.46 35.27 -15.29
C SER A 393 -13.64 35.86 -16.45
N HIS A 394 -12.30 35.79 -16.40
CA HIS A 394 -11.43 36.43 -17.38
C HIS A 394 -11.66 35.87 -18.80
N PRO A 395 -11.73 36.71 -19.86
CA PRO A 395 -12.04 36.24 -21.22
C PRO A 395 -11.14 35.10 -21.72
N THR A 396 -9.82 35.24 -21.56
CA THR A 396 -8.85 34.19 -21.94
C THR A 396 -9.06 32.88 -21.17
N ILE A 397 -9.43 32.93 -19.89
CA ILE A 397 -9.71 31.73 -19.08
C ILE A 397 -10.99 31.03 -19.54
N LYS A 398 -12.05 31.80 -19.84
CA LYS A 398 -13.28 31.23 -20.41
C LYS A 398 -13.04 30.58 -21.77
N MET A 399 -12.24 31.24 -22.62
CA MET A 399 -11.84 30.68 -23.92
C MET A 399 -11.02 29.40 -23.74
N PHE A 400 -10.07 29.39 -22.79
CA PHE A 400 -9.27 28.22 -22.49
C PHE A 400 -10.13 27.01 -22.11
N TRP A 401 -11.02 27.16 -21.12
CA TRP A 401 -11.85 26.03 -20.67
C TRP A 401 -12.83 25.56 -21.74
N LYS A 402 -13.39 26.49 -22.53
CA LYS A 402 -14.21 26.13 -23.69
C LYS A 402 -13.42 25.27 -24.69
N VAL A 403 -12.24 25.73 -25.10
CA VAL A 403 -11.37 24.98 -26.02
C VAL A 403 -10.96 23.63 -25.42
N PHE A 404 -10.55 23.62 -24.15
CA PHE A 404 -10.13 22.41 -23.45
C PHE A 404 -11.23 21.35 -23.43
N HIS A 405 -12.47 21.73 -23.12
CA HIS A 405 -13.59 20.78 -23.07
C HIS A 405 -13.97 20.22 -24.44
N GLU A 406 -13.77 21.01 -25.51
CA GLU A 406 -13.95 20.58 -26.91
C GLU A 406 -12.84 19.63 -27.41
N LEU A 407 -11.70 19.53 -26.70
CA LEU A 407 -10.63 18.60 -27.06
C LEU A 407 -11.07 17.13 -26.95
N THR A 408 -10.49 16.29 -27.83
CA THR A 408 -10.62 14.84 -27.71
C THR A 408 -9.94 14.34 -26.44
N VAL A 409 -10.34 13.16 -25.95
CA VAL A 409 -9.71 12.54 -24.76
C VAL A 409 -8.20 12.37 -24.94
N ALA A 410 -7.74 12.01 -26.14
CA ALA A 410 -6.31 11.90 -26.44
C ALA A 410 -5.57 13.25 -26.29
N LYS A 411 -6.17 14.35 -26.75
CA LYS A 411 -5.60 15.70 -26.60
C LYS A 411 -5.67 16.21 -25.16
N LYS A 412 -6.72 15.87 -24.40
CA LYS A 412 -6.80 16.16 -22.96
C LYS A 412 -5.70 15.43 -22.17
N LYS A 413 -5.43 14.17 -22.50
CA LYS A 413 -4.29 13.42 -21.96
C LYS A 413 -2.95 14.05 -22.34
N GLY A 414 -2.78 14.46 -23.59
CA GLY A 414 -1.59 15.19 -24.04
C GLY A 414 -1.40 16.52 -23.30
N PHE A 415 -2.49 17.25 -23.02
CA PHE A 415 -2.44 18.45 -22.19
C PHE A 415 -2.06 18.14 -20.74
N LEU A 416 -2.58 17.05 -20.17
CA LEU A 416 -2.22 16.64 -18.82
C LEU A 416 -0.72 16.32 -18.74
N LEU A 417 -0.20 15.55 -19.70
CA LEU A 417 1.24 15.30 -19.85
C LEU A 417 2.05 16.60 -19.95
N PHE A 418 1.57 17.56 -20.73
CA PHE A 418 2.17 18.90 -20.84
C PHE A 418 2.18 19.67 -19.53
N LEU A 419 1.12 19.60 -18.74
CA LEU A 419 1.01 20.32 -17.49
C LEU A 419 1.72 19.66 -16.31
N THR A 420 1.75 18.33 -16.24
CA THR A 420 2.17 17.60 -15.03
C THR A 420 3.37 16.68 -15.25
N GLY A 421 3.78 16.45 -16.50
CA GLY A 421 4.77 15.43 -16.84
C GLY A 421 4.22 14.00 -16.86
N SER A 422 2.90 13.80 -16.65
CA SER A 422 2.24 12.50 -16.74
C SER A 422 0.84 12.62 -17.34
N ASP A 423 0.45 11.66 -18.18
CA ASP A 423 -0.94 11.53 -18.62
C ASP A 423 -1.80 10.70 -17.64
N ARG A 424 -1.25 10.31 -16.49
CA ARG A 424 -1.91 9.56 -15.41
C ARG A 424 -2.18 10.46 -14.22
N ILE A 425 -3.18 10.11 -13.41
CA ILE A 425 -3.58 10.88 -12.23
C ILE A 425 -3.36 10.09 -10.93
N PRO A 426 -3.20 10.77 -9.78
CA PRO A 426 -3.17 10.11 -8.48
C PRO A 426 -4.38 9.23 -8.19
N VAL A 427 -4.17 8.22 -7.33
CA VAL A 427 -5.25 7.35 -6.83
C VAL A 427 -6.38 8.15 -6.17
N MET A 428 -6.06 9.31 -5.60
CA MET A 428 -7.02 10.26 -5.01
C MET A 428 -7.81 11.05 -6.06
N GLY A 429 -7.56 10.83 -7.35
CA GLY A 429 -8.26 11.45 -8.46
C GLY A 429 -7.76 12.84 -8.82
N MET A 430 -8.57 13.56 -9.60
CA MET A 430 -8.27 14.91 -10.10
C MET A 430 -8.24 15.99 -9.02
N ASP A 431 -8.72 15.69 -7.81
CA ASP A 431 -8.69 16.57 -6.64
C ASP A 431 -7.30 17.03 -6.23
N CYS A 432 -6.32 16.17 -6.48
CA CYS A 432 -4.92 16.47 -6.17
C CYS A 432 -4.24 17.31 -7.24
N ILE A 433 -4.81 17.44 -8.45
CA ILE A 433 -4.20 18.18 -9.55
C ILE A 433 -4.82 19.57 -9.61
N LYS A 434 -4.06 20.57 -9.16
CA LYS A 434 -4.45 21.98 -9.17
C LYS A 434 -3.66 22.75 -10.22
N ILE A 435 -4.24 22.93 -11.40
CA ILE A 435 -3.68 23.80 -12.43
C ILE A 435 -3.64 25.25 -11.92
N LYS A 436 -2.50 25.92 -12.04
CA LYS A 436 -2.32 27.34 -11.68
C LYS A 436 -2.11 28.18 -12.92
N PHE A 437 -3.04 29.07 -13.24
CA PHE A 437 -2.90 29.97 -14.39
C PHE A 437 -2.07 31.19 -14.02
N ASN A 438 -0.99 31.42 -14.75
CA ASN A 438 -0.10 32.56 -14.57
C ASN A 438 -0.05 33.43 -15.85
N PRO A 439 -0.50 34.70 -15.81
CA PRO A 439 -0.38 35.66 -16.90
C PRO A 439 1.02 36.30 -16.84
N HIS A 440 2.04 35.64 -17.40
CA HIS A 440 3.38 36.22 -17.39
C HIS A 440 3.39 37.53 -18.20
N VAL A 441 3.70 38.64 -17.54
CA VAL A 441 3.45 40.02 -18.02
C VAL A 441 4.24 40.37 -19.31
N SER A 442 5.30 39.62 -19.61
CA SER A 442 6.12 39.83 -20.82
C SER A 442 5.66 39.07 -22.07
N MET A 443 4.62 38.22 -22.00
CA MET A 443 4.18 37.42 -23.14
C MET A 443 3.12 38.14 -23.98
N SER A 444 3.35 38.21 -25.29
CA SER A 444 2.33 38.60 -26.27
C SER A 444 1.47 37.40 -26.67
N GLU A 445 0.35 37.67 -27.35
CA GLU A 445 -0.53 36.64 -27.91
C GLU A 445 0.10 35.76 -29.01
N ASP A 446 1.31 36.08 -29.47
CA ASP A 446 2.04 35.26 -30.45
C ASP A 446 2.76 34.08 -29.80
N HIS A 447 3.00 34.15 -28.49
CA HIS A 447 3.69 33.10 -27.75
C HIS A 447 2.79 31.87 -27.57
N ILE A 448 3.42 30.70 -27.48
CA ILE A 448 2.74 29.46 -27.09
C ILE A 448 2.61 29.41 -25.56
N PRO A 449 1.59 28.72 -25.01
CA PRO A 449 1.54 28.46 -23.58
C PRO A 449 2.74 27.63 -23.16
N GLU A 450 3.25 27.89 -21.95
CA GLU A 450 4.35 27.13 -21.34
C GLU A 450 3.88 26.51 -20.03
N ALA A 451 4.46 25.37 -19.65
CA ALA A 451 4.13 24.68 -18.42
C ALA A 451 5.37 24.55 -17.52
N GLN A 452 5.19 24.85 -16.23
CA GLN A 452 6.14 24.45 -15.18
C GLN A 452 5.56 23.21 -14.49
N THR A 453 5.93 22.05 -15.02
CA THR A 453 5.36 20.75 -14.62
C THR A 453 5.49 20.48 -13.13
N CYS A 454 6.62 20.85 -12.54
CA CYS A 454 6.95 20.71 -11.12
C CYS A 454 5.90 21.34 -10.17
N PHE A 455 5.19 22.36 -10.64
CA PHE A 455 4.24 23.14 -9.83
C PHE A 455 2.82 23.17 -10.39
N HIS A 456 2.58 22.45 -11.49
CA HIS A 456 1.34 22.48 -12.29
C HIS A 456 0.94 23.90 -12.71
N ILE A 457 1.92 24.75 -13.03
CA ILE A 457 1.67 26.13 -13.46
C ILE A 457 1.58 26.14 -14.99
N LEU A 458 0.47 26.66 -15.50
CA LEU A 458 0.31 27.02 -16.90
C LEU A 458 0.56 28.51 -17.06
N ILE A 459 1.68 28.85 -17.70
CA ILE A 459 1.95 30.20 -18.15
C ILE A 459 1.15 30.42 -19.43
N LEU A 460 0.06 31.15 -19.32
CA LEU A 460 -0.92 31.33 -20.39
C LEU A 460 -0.87 32.79 -20.88
N PRO A 461 -0.49 33.06 -22.14
CA PRO A 461 -0.61 34.39 -22.74
C PRO A 461 -2.06 34.85 -22.87
N GLN A 462 -2.26 36.17 -22.89
CA GLN A 462 -3.58 36.75 -23.13
C GLN A 462 -3.90 36.73 -24.63
N TYR A 463 -4.65 35.73 -25.07
CA TYR A 463 -5.11 35.66 -26.45
C TYR A 463 -6.36 36.52 -26.68
N SER A 464 -6.37 37.24 -27.80
CA SER A 464 -7.52 38.06 -28.23
C SER A 464 -8.71 37.25 -28.77
N THR A 465 -8.46 36.07 -29.34
CA THR A 465 -9.50 35.21 -29.95
C THR A 465 -9.39 33.75 -29.54
N ILE A 466 -10.49 33.01 -29.63
CA ILE A 466 -10.56 31.59 -29.28
C ILE A 466 -9.80 30.72 -30.27
N GLU A 467 -9.74 31.12 -31.55
CA GLU A 467 -9.01 30.44 -32.61
C GLU A 467 -7.50 30.49 -32.36
N LYS A 468 -6.97 31.67 -32.01
CA LYS A 468 -5.54 31.84 -31.64
C LYS A 468 -5.19 30.98 -30.42
N LEU A 469 -6.02 31.04 -29.38
CA LEU A 469 -5.82 30.22 -28.18
C LEU A 469 -5.78 28.73 -28.54
N ARG A 470 -6.74 28.26 -29.34
CA ARG A 470 -6.82 26.86 -29.76
C ARG A 470 -5.60 26.42 -30.54
N GLU A 471 -5.18 27.20 -31.52
CA GLU A 471 -3.99 26.90 -32.33
C GLU A 471 -2.74 26.79 -31.46
N LYS A 472 -2.49 27.80 -30.61
CA LYS A 472 -1.30 27.87 -29.76
C LYS A 472 -1.31 26.79 -28.67
N LEU A 473 -2.47 26.47 -28.10
CA LEU A 473 -2.63 25.39 -27.13
C LEU A 473 -2.36 24.02 -27.76
N LEU A 474 -2.91 23.75 -28.95
CA LEU A 474 -2.64 22.50 -29.66
C LEU A 474 -1.16 22.36 -30.03
N LEU A 475 -0.54 23.45 -30.47
CA LEU A 475 0.89 23.50 -30.77
C LEU A 475 1.74 23.17 -29.53
N ALA A 476 1.39 23.72 -28.36
CA ALA A 476 2.06 23.39 -27.11
C ALA A 476 1.89 21.91 -26.73
N ILE A 477 0.67 21.36 -26.84
CA ILE A 477 0.40 19.94 -26.54
C ILE A 477 1.19 19.01 -27.48
N ASP A 478 1.27 19.35 -28.77
CA ASP A 478 1.92 18.49 -29.77
C ASP A 478 3.45 18.58 -29.75
N ASN A 479 3.99 19.74 -29.38
CA ASN A 479 5.44 19.95 -29.26
C ASN A 479 6.02 19.43 -27.93
N ASN A 480 5.18 19.03 -26.97
CA ASN A 480 5.61 18.54 -25.67
C ASN A 480 6.24 17.13 -25.67
N ARG A 481 6.59 16.57 -26.85
CA ARG A 481 7.40 15.35 -26.95
C ARG A 481 8.91 15.60 -26.87
N GLY A 482 9.34 16.82 -26.61
CA GLY A 482 10.74 17.17 -26.38
C GLY A 482 10.87 18.07 -25.15
N PHE A 483 10.98 17.49 -23.97
CA PHE A 483 11.38 18.22 -22.77
C PHE A 483 12.78 18.82 -23.00
N GLY A 484 12.87 20.15 -22.97
CA GLY A 484 14.12 20.90 -22.85
C GLY A 484 15.26 20.52 -23.80
N LYS A 485 15.19 20.93 -25.07
CA LYS A 485 16.40 21.24 -25.84
C LYS A 485 16.54 22.75 -25.95
N ASN A 486 17.18 23.33 -24.94
CA ASN A 486 18.01 24.51 -25.16
C ASN A 486 19.45 24.03 -25.37
#